data_AF-A0A0G0H6T5-F1
#
_entry.id   AF-A0A0G0H6T5-F1
#
_cell.length_a   1.000
_cell.length_b   1.000
_cell.length_c   1.000
_cell.angle_alpha   90.00
_cell.angle_beta   90.00
_cell.angle_gamma   90.00
#
_symmetry.space_group_name_H-M   'P 1'
#
loop_
_entity.id
_entity.type
_entity.pdbx_description
1 polymer ?
#
loop_
_entity_poly.entity_id
_entity_poly.type
_entity_poly.pdbx_seq_one_letter_code
_entity_poly.pdbx_strand_id
1 'polypeptide(L)'
;AYVFEHLENPEKVLMEAKRILINSGKIVIIAPNYGSPNRRSPNSDENQIEKLLKGFFGDFNELANKKSGLGWHKVKPKLDKYIIDADTTIEPYLNSLIIYMKRLEFKILYSSSYWRVDRFTLFQFPFRILGSLGVYPFRYWGPHLCLVAEKK
;
A
#
# COMPACT_ATOMS: atom_id res chain seq x y z
N ALA A 1 -10.65 11.92 -1.72
CA ALA A 1 -10.68 11.03 -2.89
C ALA A 1 -9.40 10.22 -2.88
N TYR A 2 -9.52 8.90 -2.86
CA TYR A 2 -8.41 7.99 -3.09
C TYR A 2 -8.42 7.63 -4.59
N VAL A 3 -7.23 7.53 -5.19
CA VAL A 3 -7.08 7.41 -6.66
C VAL A 3 -6.17 6.25 -7.04
N PHE A 4 -5.18 5.93 -6.20
CA PHE A 4 -4.10 5.01 -6.57
C PHE A 4 -4.60 3.58 -6.78
N GLU A 5 -5.56 3.14 -6.00
CA GLU A 5 -6.20 1.83 -6.08
C GLU A 5 -6.96 1.59 -7.40
N HIS A 6 -7.32 2.67 -8.10
CA HIS A 6 -8.01 2.63 -9.39
C HIS A 6 -7.07 2.80 -10.60
N LEU A 7 -5.75 2.84 -10.37
CA LEU A 7 -4.77 2.96 -11.44
C LEU A 7 -4.41 1.60 -12.06
N GLU A 8 -4.40 1.55 -13.39
CA GLU A 8 -3.89 0.39 -14.11
C GLU A 8 -2.36 0.29 -14.05
N ASN A 9 -1.64 1.42 -14.05
CA ASN A 9 -0.18 1.43 -14.00
C ASN A 9 0.35 2.51 -13.03
N PRO A 10 0.32 2.24 -11.71
CA PRO A 10 0.82 3.20 -10.72
C PRO A 10 2.31 3.51 -10.88
N GLU A 11 3.12 2.57 -11.37
CA GLU A 11 4.56 2.78 -11.59
C GLU A 11 4.80 3.85 -12.65
N LYS A 12 4.07 3.80 -13.77
CA LYS A 12 4.13 4.84 -14.81
C LYS A 12 3.74 6.21 -14.27
N VAL A 13 2.71 6.28 -13.42
CA VAL A 13 2.28 7.53 -12.77
C VAL A 13 3.38 8.08 -11.86
N LEU A 14 4.04 7.22 -11.06
CA LEU A 14 5.13 7.65 -10.18
C LEU A 14 6.39 8.07 -10.94
N MET A 15 6.72 7.38 -12.04
CA MET A 15 7.82 7.79 -12.93
C MET A 15 7.53 9.14 -13.58
N GLU A 16 6.29 9.36 -14.01
CA GLU A 16 5.88 10.64 -14.58
C GLU A 16 5.90 11.76 -13.53
N ALA A 17 5.46 11.47 -12.30
CA ALA A 17 5.60 12.39 -11.18
C ALA A 17 7.07 12.75 -10.93
N LYS A 18 7.99 11.78 -10.96
CA LYS A 18 9.45 12.05 -10.88
C LYS A 18 9.90 12.97 -12.02
N ARG A 19 9.42 12.74 -13.24
CA ARG A 19 9.80 13.53 -14.43
C ARG A 19 9.39 14.99 -14.31
N ILE A 20 8.15 15.25 -13.85
CA ILE A 20 7.57 16.61 -13.83
C ILE A 20 7.87 17.40 -12.56
N LEU A 21 8.12 16.75 -11.43
CA LEU A 21 8.44 17.44 -10.19
C LEU A 21 9.78 18.18 -10.34
N ILE A 22 9.82 19.42 -9.85
CA ILE A 22 11.09 20.14 -9.64
C ILE A 22 11.92 19.45 -8.56
N ASN A 23 13.22 19.71 -8.53
CA ASN A 23 14.07 19.25 -7.42
C ASN A 23 13.57 19.86 -6.11
N SER A 24 13.61 19.07 -5.03
CA SER A 24 12.96 19.38 -3.74
C SER A 24 11.43 19.51 -3.79
N GLY A 25 10.82 19.21 -4.94
CA GLY A 25 9.37 19.07 -5.09
C GLY A 25 8.84 17.89 -4.28
N LYS A 26 7.67 18.05 -3.68
CA LYS A 26 7.07 17.04 -2.80
C LYS A 26 5.91 16.33 -3.49
N ILE A 27 5.78 15.04 -3.24
CA ILE A 27 4.61 14.23 -3.59
C ILE A 27 3.98 13.69 -2.31
N VAL A 28 2.65 13.73 -2.27
CA VAL A 28 1.84 13.13 -1.22
C VAL A 28 0.96 12.07 -1.85
N ILE A 29 1.03 10.85 -1.33
CA ILE A 29 0.23 9.72 -1.79
C ILE A 29 -0.59 9.22 -0.62
N ILE A 30 -1.91 9.16 -0.80
CA ILE A 30 -2.83 8.61 0.18
C ILE A 30 -3.78 7.65 -0.54
N ALA A 31 -3.91 6.43 -0.03
CA ALA A 31 -4.78 5.40 -0.59
C ALA A 31 -5.22 4.41 0.50
N PRO A 32 -6.26 3.59 0.27
CA PRO A 32 -6.49 2.40 1.05
C PRO A 32 -5.27 1.49 0.97
N ASN A 33 -4.89 0.88 2.08
CA ASN A 33 -3.74 0.00 2.14
C ASN A 33 -4.15 -1.46 1.89
N TYR A 34 -4.91 -1.70 0.81
CA TYR A 34 -5.54 -2.99 0.54
C TYR A 34 -4.55 -4.12 0.32
N GLY A 35 -3.32 -3.82 -0.09
CA GLY A 35 -2.25 -4.82 -0.22
C GLY A 35 -1.67 -5.27 1.12
N SER A 36 -2.10 -4.67 2.24
CA SER A 36 -1.73 -5.18 3.57
C SER A 36 -2.22 -6.61 3.76
N PRO A 37 -1.43 -7.50 4.38
CA PRO A 37 -1.77 -8.92 4.47
C PRO A 37 -3.06 -9.23 5.23
N ASN A 38 -3.45 -8.35 6.15
CA ASN A 38 -4.66 -8.44 6.99
C ASN A 38 -5.87 -7.65 6.42
N ARG A 39 -5.79 -7.18 5.16
CA ARG A 39 -6.81 -6.39 4.49
C ARG A 39 -7.01 -6.86 3.06
N ARG A 40 -8.07 -6.38 2.41
CA ARG A 40 -8.31 -6.56 0.98
C ARG A 40 -9.29 -5.51 0.48
N SER A 41 -9.25 -5.27 -0.81
CA SER A 41 -10.23 -4.46 -1.53
C SER A 41 -11.62 -5.14 -1.51
N PRO A 42 -12.72 -4.39 -1.63
CA PRO A 42 -14.08 -4.94 -1.60
C PRO A 42 -14.36 -5.96 -2.71
N ASN A 43 -13.67 -5.82 -3.84
CA ASN A 43 -13.79 -6.67 -5.02
C ASN A 43 -12.77 -7.83 -5.08
N SER A 44 -11.87 -7.95 -4.10
CA SER A 44 -10.92 -9.06 -4.06
C SER A 44 -11.61 -10.39 -3.71
N ASP A 45 -11.35 -11.40 -4.54
CA ASP A 45 -11.78 -12.79 -4.33
C ASP A 45 -10.69 -13.64 -3.65
N GLU A 46 -9.56 -13.04 -3.27
CA GLU A 46 -8.45 -13.78 -2.63
C GLU A 46 -8.85 -14.30 -1.24
N ASN A 47 -8.38 -15.51 -0.93
CA ASN A 47 -8.55 -16.10 0.39
C ASN A 47 -7.75 -15.31 1.45
N GLN A 48 -8.41 -14.93 2.54
CA GLN A 48 -7.82 -14.07 3.57
C GLN A 48 -6.63 -14.70 4.29
N ILE A 49 -6.68 -16.01 4.57
CA ILE A 49 -5.61 -16.72 5.27
C ILE A 49 -4.40 -16.85 4.35
N GLU A 50 -4.64 -17.24 3.11
CA GLU A 50 -3.61 -17.34 2.09
C GLU A 50 -2.91 -16.00 1.87
N LYS A 51 -3.68 -14.92 1.75
CA LYS A 51 -3.15 -13.55 1.62
C LYS A 51 -2.31 -13.14 2.84
N LEU A 52 -2.78 -13.44 4.04
CA LEU A 52 -2.07 -13.12 5.28
C LEU A 52 -0.70 -13.82 5.32
N LEU A 53 -0.65 -15.11 5.00
CA LEU A 53 0.58 -15.89 4.98
C LEU A 53 1.53 -15.41 3.87
N LYS A 54 1.04 -15.29 2.64
CA LYS A 54 1.82 -14.79 1.50
C LYS A 54 2.41 -13.41 1.78
N GLY A 55 1.60 -12.52 2.35
CA GLY A 55 2.01 -11.17 2.68
C GLY A 55 3.05 -11.13 3.80
N PHE A 56 2.86 -11.92 4.86
CA PHE A 56 3.84 -12.03 5.96
C PHE A 56 5.21 -12.47 5.45
N PHE A 57 5.29 -13.60 4.75
CA PHE A 57 6.56 -14.06 4.19
C PHE A 57 7.08 -13.15 3.06
N GLY A 58 6.16 -12.54 2.31
CA GLY A 58 6.45 -11.55 1.27
C GLY A 58 7.21 -10.34 1.79
N ASP A 59 6.84 -9.82 2.96
CA ASP A 59 7.56 -8.71 3.60
C ASP A 59 9.01 -9.06 3.96
N PHE A 60 9.27 -10.28 4.45
CA PHE A 60 10.65 -10.71 4.72
C PHE A 60 11.43 -10.93 3.43
N ASN A 61 10.77 -11.49 2.40
CA ASN A 61 11.39 -11.67 1.09
C ASN A 61 11.69 -10.34 0.40
N GLU A 62 10.90 -9.29 0.59
CA GLU A 62 11.18 -7.96 0.02
C GLU A 62 12.37 -7.27 0.69
N LEU A 63 12.69 -7.59 1.94
CA LEU A 63 13.95 -7.15 2.56
C LEU A 63 15.17 -7.80 1.89
N ALA A 64 15.05 -9.08 1.54
CA ALA A 64 16.14 -9.86 0.94
C ALA A 64 16.28 -9.60 -0.57
N ASN A 65 15.15 -9.51 -1.28
CA ASN A 65 15.07 -9.42 -2.73
C ASN A 65 14.63 -8.02 -3.14
N LYS A 66 15.52 -7.31 -3.85
CA LYS A 66 15.25 -5.99 -4.44
C LYS A 66 14.27 -6.10 -5.62
N LYS A 67 12.98 -6.37 -5.36
CA LYS A 67 11.94 -6.37 -6.41
C LYS A 67 12.03 -5.10 -7.26
N SER A 68 11.82 -5.27 -8.57
CA SER A 68 11.96 -4.20 -9.57
C SER A 68 10.80 -3.20 -9.59
N GLY A 69 9.64 -3.54 -9.00
CA GLY A 69 8.42 -2.72 -9.03
C GLY A 69 7.66 -2.65 -7.70
N LEU A 70 6.48 -2.06 -7.72
CA LEU A 70 5.52 -2.00 -6.60
C LEU A 70 4.97 -3.38 -6.23
N GLY A 71 4.82 -4.26 -7.24
CA GLY A 71 4.36 -5.64 -7.04
C GLY A 71 2.95 -5.76 -6.44
N TRP A 72 2.14 -4.72 -6.54
CA TRP A 72 0.78 -4.71 -6.01
C TRP A 72 -0.13 -5.69 -6.75
N HIS A 73 -0.96 -6.39 -6.00
CA HIS A 73 -1.90 -7.37 -6.55
C HIS A 73 -2.90 -6.68 -7.48
N LYS A 74 -3.20 -7.33 -8.60
CA LYS A 74 -4.21 -6.87 -9.57
C LYS A 74 -5.54 -7.50 -9.23
N VAL A 75 -6.57 -6.67 -9.11
CA VAL A 75 -7.94 -7.11 -8.87
C VAL A 75 -8.83 -6.68 -10.03
N LYS A 76 -9.90 -7.43 -10.27
CA LYS A 76 -10.86 -7.11 -11.33
C LYS A 76 -12.02 -6.31 -10.77
N PRO A 77 -12.39 -5.19 -11.39
CA PRO A 77 -13.62 -4.49 -11.06
C PRO A 77 -14.86 -5.41 -11.12
N LYS A 78 -15.79 -5.23 -10.19
CA LYS A 78 -17.11 -5.93 -10.19
C LYS A 78 -18.18 -4.98 -10.72
N LEU A 79 -18.94 -5.41 -11.72
CA LEU A 79 -19.95 -4.58 -12.42
C LEU A 79 -21.39 -4.96 -12.05
N ASP A 80 -21.54 -6.13 -11.47
CA ASP A 80 -22.78 -6.86 -11.26
C ASP A 80 -23.54 -6.39 -10.01
N LYS A 81 -22.88 -5.71 -9.07
CA LYS A 81 -23.50 -5.08 -7.91
C LYS A 81 -22.76 -3.81 -7.52
N TYR A 82 -23.49 -2.75 -7.21
CA TYR A 82 -22.90 -1.54 -6.64
C TYR A 82 -22.32 -1.83 -5.25
N ILE A 83 -21.01 -1.74 -5.14
CA ILE A 83 -20.24 -1.78 -3.90
C ILE A 83 -19.26 -0.60 -3.97
N ILE A 84 -19.08 0.12 -2.87
CA ILE A 84 -18.10 1.20 -2.80
C ILE A 84 -16.71 0.62 -3.12
N ASP A 85 -15.95 1.32 -3.96
CA ASP A 85 -14.63 0.92 -4.47
C ASP A 85 -14.63 -0.42 -5.24
N ALA A 86 -15.77 -0.82 -5.82
CA ALA A 86 -15.88 -2.00 -6.69
C ALA A 86 -15.07 -1.88 -7.98
N ASP A 87 -14.66 -0.66 -8.34
CA ASP A 87 -13.79 -0.29 -9.45
C ASP A 87 -12.30 -0.25 -9.06
N THR A 88 -11.93 -0.78 -7.89
CA THR A 88 -10.52 -1.00 -7.53
C THR A 88 -9.87 -1.91 -8.57
N THR A 89 -8.68 -1.56 -9.07
CA THR A 89 -7.93 -2.35 -10.07
C THR A 89 -6.64 -2.93 -9.50
N ILE A 90 -6.11 -2.35 -8.44
CA ILE A 90 -4.89 -2.78 -7.75
C ILE A 90 -5.09 -2.69 -6.25
N GLU A 91 -4.27 -3.42 -5.48
CA GLU A 91 -4.28 -3.34 -4.01
C GLU A 91 -3.01 -2.65 -3.49
N PRO A 92 -3.06 -1.33 -3.20
CA PRO A 92 -1.88 -0.58 -2.80
C PRO A 92 -1.31 -1.04 -1.46
N TYR A 93 0.02 -1.04 -1.35
CA TYR A 93 0.74 -1.44 -0.14
C TYR A 93 1.86 -0.47 0.24
N LEU A 94 1.87 -0.02 1.49
CA LEU A 94 2.81 0.99 1.98
C LEU A 94 4.28 0.55 1.95
N ASN A 95 4.60 -0.68 2.36
CA ASN A 95 5.99 -1.13 2.45
C ASN A 95 6.66 -1.11 1.06
N SER A 96 6.02 -1.74 0.06
CA SER A 96 6.54 -1.78 -1.29
C SER A 96 6.56 -0.39 -1.96
N LEU A 97 5.61 0.50 -1.63
CA LEU A 97 5.65 1.91 -2.07
C LEU A 97 6.89 2.64 -1.56
N ILE A 98 7.21 2.51 -0.28
CA ILE A 98 8.40 3.13 0.33
C ILE A 98 9.66 2.63 -0.36
N ILE A 99 9.77 1.32 -0.58
CA ILE A 99 10.92 0.70 -1.25
C ILE A 99 11.05 1.23 -2.67
N TYR A 100 9.95 1.27 -3.42
CA TYR A 100 9.94 1.75 -4.80
C TYR A 100 10.30 3.24 -4.91
N MET A 101 9.73 4.09 -4.05
CA MET A 101 10.01 5.53 -4.03
C MET A 101 11.47 5.84 -3.69
N LYS A 102 12.07 5.09 -2.75
CA LYS A 102 13.51 5.21 -2.45
C LYS A 102 14.38 4.84 -3.65
N ARG A 103 13.97 3.83 -4.43
CA ARG A 103 14.66 3.44 -5.68
C ARG A 103 14.50 4.48 -6.78
N LEU A 104 13.37 5.17 -6.83
CA LEU A 104 13.18 6.36 -7.65
C LEU A 104 13.94 7.58 -7.12
N GLU A 105 14.78 7.42 -6.09
CA GLU A 105 15.63 8.45 -5.50
C GLU A 105 14.86 9.54 -4.73
N PHE A 106 13.62 9.27 -4.35
CA PHE A 106 12.92 10.16 -3.43
C PHE A 106 13.43 9.99 -2.00
N LYS A 107 13.50 11.11 -1.27
CA LYS A 107 13.68 11.13 0.17
C LYS A 107 12.30 10.99 0.84
N ILE A 108 12.12 9.96 1.67
CA ILE A 108 10.88 9.79 2.42
C ILE A 108 10.89 10.75 3.61
N LEU A 109 9.97 11.71 3.63
CA LEU A 109 9.81 12.69 4.71
C LEU A 109 8.86 12.18 5.80
N TYR A 110 7.79 11.50 5.39
CA TYR A 110 6.80 10.94 6.30
C TYR A 110 6.16 9.69 5.69
N SER A 111 5.86 8.70 6.52
CA SER A 111 5.04 7.56 6.12
C SER A 111 4.23 7.02 7.30
N SER A 112 2.99 6.64 7.07
CA SER A 112 2.12 6.04 8.08
C SER A 112 1.13 5.08 7.45
N SER A 113 0.82 3.99 8.16
CA SER A 113 -0.28 3.08 7.81
C SER A 113 -1.58 3.38 8.59
N TYR A 114 -1.59 4.42 9.44
CA TYR A 114 -2.76 4.93 10.17
C TYR A 114 -3.50 3.95 11.08
N TRP A 115 -2.78 3.16 11.88
CA TRP A 115 -3.35 2.26 12.90
C TRP A 115 -4.31 2.88 13.93
N ARG A 116 -4.45 4.21 13.97
CA ARG A 116 -5.31 4.94 14.91
C ARG A 116 -6.65 5.40 14.33
N VAL A 117 -6.89 5.22 13.02
CA VAL A 117 -7.95 5.96 12.30
C VAL A 117 -9.17 5.10 11.91
N ASP A 118 -9.19 3.80 12.22
CA ASP A 118 -10.23 2.88 11.71
C ASP A 118 -10.89 2.02 12.81
N ARG A 119 -12.05 1.42 12.48
CA ARG A 119 -12.69 0.36 13.28
C ARG A 119 -12.02 -0.97 12.93
N PHE A 120 -11.54 -1.68 13.95
CA PHE A 120 -10.83 -2.94 13.78
C PHE A 120 -11.69 -4.11 14.23
N THR A 121 -11.60 -5.22 13.50
CA THR A 121 -12.16 -6.49 13.97
C THR A 121 -11.28 -7.08 15.09
N LEU A 122 -11.82 -8.04 15.85
CA LEU A 122 -11.07 -8.74 16.90
C LEU A 122 -9.79 -9.39 16.34
N PHE A 123 -9.86 -9.94 15.13
CA PHE A 123 -8.70 -10.54 14.44
C PHE A 123 -7.61 -9.52 14.08
N GLN A 124 -7.96 -8.24 13.90
CA GLN A 124 -7.02 -7.18 13.56
C GLN A 124 -6.38 -6.53 14.79
N PHE A 125 -6.93 -6.77 15.98
CA PHE A 125 -6.44 -6.19 17.23
C PHE A 125 -4.96 -6.48 17.54
N PRO A 126 -4.45 -7.73 17.44
CA PRO A 126 -3.03 -7.98 17.67
C PRO A 126 -2.13 -7.23 16.68
N PHE A 127 -2.50 -7.18 15.40
CA PHE A 127 -1.75 -6.44 14.39
C PHE A 127 -1.75 -4.94 14.66
N ARG A 128 -2.86 -4.39 15.16
CA ARG A 128 -2.94 -2.98 15.56
C ARG A 128 -1.98 -2.65 16.68
N ILE A 129 -1.89 -3.49 17.71
CA ILE A 129 -0.96 -3.28 18.83
C ILE A 129 0.47 -3.29 18.29
N LEU A 130 0.86 -4.36 17.61
CA LEU A 130 2.22 -4.53 17.07
C LEU A 130 2.58 -3.39 16.10
N GLY A 131 1.65 -3.04 15.22
CA GLY A 131 1.84 -1.97 14.24
C GLY A 131 1.90 -0.58 14.87
N SER A 132 1.14 -0.31 15.93
CA SER A 132 1.19 0.95 16.69
C SER A 132 2.48 1.09 17.50
N LEU A 133 3.08 -0.03 17.92
CA LEU A 133 4.40 -0.10 18.53
C LEU A 133 5.54 -0.03 17.50
N GLY A 134 5.23 0.03 16.20
CA GLY A 134 6.23 0.14 15.14
C GLY A 134 6.95 -1.16 14.80
N VAL A 135 6.44 -2.31 15.25
CA VAL A 135 7.06 -3.63 15.02
C VAL A 135 6.98 -3.99 13.53
N TYR A 136 8.09 -4.48 12.97
CA TYR A 136 8.14 -4.98 11.59
C TYR A 136 7.52 -6.39 11.49
N PRO A 137 6.75 -6.71 10.42
CA PRO A 137 6.31 -5.82 9.34
C PRO A 137 5.02 -5.04 9.66
N PHE A 138 4.38 -5.34 10.80
CA PHE A 138 3.05 -4.85 11.18
C PHE A 138 2.86 -3.33 11.14
N ARG A 139 3.93 -2.54 11.30
CA ARG A 139 3.88 -1.07 11.15
C ARG A 139 3.37 -0.61 9.78
N TYR A 140 3.42 -1.46 8.76
CA TYR A 140 2.94 -1.15 7.41
C TYR A 140 1.55 -1.70 7.10
N TRP A 141 0.93 -2.46 8.01
CA TRP A 141 -0.31 -3.21 7.75
C TRP A 141 -1.59 -2.50 8.22
N GLY A 142 -1.47 -1.20 8.54
CA GLY A 142 -2.60 -0.40 8.96
C GLY A 142 -3.57 -0.07 7.81
N PRO A 143 -4.67 0.62 8.11
CA PRO A 143 -5.80 0.80 7.19
C PRO A 143 -5.53 1.56 5.90
N HIS A 144 -4.75 2.61 5.99
CA HIS A 144 -4.54 3.56 4.91
C HIS A 144 -3.06 3.79 4.77
N LEU A 145 -2.56 3.84 3.55
CA LEU A 145 -1.19 4.26 3.32
C LEU A 145 -1.17 5.78 3.17
N CYS A 146 -0.19 6.41 3.81
CA CYS A 146 0.19 7.78 3.52
C CYS A 146 1.70 7.86 3.41
N LEU A 147 2.14 8.52 2.35
CA LEU A 147 3.53 8.77 2.07
C LEU A 147 3.71 10.22 1.65
N VAL A 148 4.64 10.92 2.30
CA VAL A 148 5.16 12.20 1.84
C VAL A 148 6.62 11.97 1.46
N ALA A 149 6.94 12.27 0.20
CA ALA A 149 8.27 12.07 -0.33
C ALA A 149 8.73 13.31 -1.11
N GLU A 150 10.03 13.56 -1.11
CA GLU A 150 10.66 14.70 -1.76
C GLU A 150 11.61 14.23 -2.85
N LYS A 151 11.51 14.82 -4.04
CA LYS A 151 12.43 14.54 -5.14
C LYS A 151 13.79 15.13 -4.80
N LYS A 152 14.83 14.28 -4.85
CA LYS A 152 16.22 14.73 -4.75
C LYS A 152 16.65 15.50 -5.99
#